data_AF-A0A067SBT0-F1
#
_entry.id   AF-A0A067SBT0-F1
#
_cell.length_a   1.000
_cell.length_b   1.000
_cell.length_c   1.000
_cell.angle_alpha   90.00
_cell.angle_beta   90.00
_cell.angle_gamma   90.00
#
_symmetry.space_group_name_H-M   'P 1'
#
loop_
_entity.id
_entity.type
_entity.pdbx_description
1 polymer ?
#
loop_
_entity_poly.entity_id
_entity_poly.type
_entity_poly.pdbx_seq_one_letter_code
_entity_poly.pdbx_strand_id
1 'polypeptide(L)'
;MQPRQADATPEDDSLAAFSMNVKSRPLEPEPNRKKVCYSCGRLPEEKQEFSKCARCRGVFYCSRECQKKDWADHKKFCEEPDKQRAFIVKCIGRMNLNADLMRAIGLALGEELLPAFTAASDNRKMWVACANLYISPDEEGEDFKLLTSPDIPLKALLDKPMQGRVKLVGINDVTDMNIPIGDRIRVLWQKLRDDMDRSGYRDTAYVALLQFGYNKSGVFFMPFSVYADDLARIRKDQEIGKQNNDTTFKPFLFIANRVLGSLEDSKGRPMRCALGEHDKILLREWSINRVRV
;
A
#
# COMPACT_ATOMS: atom_id res chain seq x y z
N MET A 1 -9.29 -5.98 -46.59
CA MET A 1 -8.56 -6.41 -45.39
C MET A 1 -9.28 -5.84 -44.18
N GLN A 2 -10.05 -6.66 -43.47
CA GLN A 2 -10.67 -6.27 -42.20
C GLN A 2 -9.62 -6.34 -41.09
N PRO A 3 -9.63 -5.41 -40.12
CA PRO A 3 -8.71 -5.46 -38.98
C PRO A 3 -9.07 -6.66 -38.09
N ARG A 4 -8.06 -7.46 -37.73
CA ARG A 4 -8.18 -8.57 -36.77
C ARG A 4 -8.64 -7.99 -35.43
N GLN A 5 -9.77 -8.48 -34.93
CA GLN A 5 -10.12 -8.38 -33.52
C GLN A 5 -9.02 -9.09 -32.72
N ALA A 6 -8.46 -8.41 -31.72
CA ALA A 6 -7.62 -9.05 -30.73
C ALA A 6 -8.54 -9.88 -29.83
N ASP A 7 -8.39 -11.21 -29.88
CA ASP A 7 -9.07 -12.11 -28.95
C ASP A 7 -8.56 -11.80 -27.53
N ALA A 8 -9.50 -11.43 -26.64
CA ALA A 8 -9.24 -11.27 -25.23
C ALA A 8 -8.90 -12.63 -24.60
N THR A 9 -7.93 -12.65 -23.68
CA THR A 9 -7.52 -13.91 -23.03
C THR A 9 -8.51 -14.32 -21.92
N PRO A 10 -8.58 -15.60 -21.53
CA PRO A 10 -9.42 -16.04 -20.40
C PRO A 10 -9.10 -15.35 -19.06
N GLU A 11 -7.86 -14.86 -18.91
CA GLU A 11 -7.43 -14.03 -17.79
C GLU A 11 -8.08 -12.63 -17.83
N ASP A 12 -8.23 -12.03 -19.01
CA ASP A 12 -8.91 -10.74 -19.19
C ASP A 12 -10.42 -10.81 -18.87
N ASP A 13 -11.08 -11.90 -19.26
CA ASP A 13 -12.52 -12.11 -19.00
C ASP A 13 -12.82 -12.39 -17.52
N SER A 14 -11.97 -13.16 -16.85
CA SER A 14 -12.08 -13.39 -15.40
C SER A 14 -11.75 -12.13 -14.59
N LEU A 15 -10.77 -11.33 -15.02
CA LEU A 15 -10.45 -10.02 -14.46
C LEU A 15 -11.55 -8.98 -14.68
N ALA A 16 -12.21 -8.98 -15.85
CA ALA A 16 -13.34 -8.12 -16.14
C ALA A 16 -14.54 -8.47 -15.24
N ALA A 17 -14.88 -9.76 -15.12
CA ALA A 17 -15.94 -10.25 -14.24
C ALA A 17 -15.65 -9.96 -12.75
N PHE A 18 -14.41 -10.11 -12.31
CA PHE A 18 -13.98 -9.80 -10.94
C PHE A 18 -13.99 -8.28 -10.66
N SER A 19 -13.53 -7.47 -11.62
CA SER A 19 -13.54 -6.00 -11.55
C SER A 19 -14.96 -5.42 -11.55
N MET A 20 -15.95 -6.15 -12.08
CA MET A 20 -17.38 -5.80 -11.98
C MET A 20 -17.96 -6.09 -10.59
N ASN A 21 -17.51 -7.16 -9.91
CA ASN A 21 -17.99 -7.55 -8.58
C ASN A 21 -17.46 -6.68 -7.42
N VAL A 22 -16.29 -6.06 -7.56
CA VAL A 22 -15.74 -5.08 -6.58
C VAL A 22 -16.63 -3.83 -6.45
N LYS A 23 -17.42 -3.50 -7.48
CA LYS A 23 -18.27 -2.30 -7.55
C LYS A 23 -19.65 -2.43 -6.87
N SER A 24 -19.95 -3.56 -6.21
CA SER A 24 -21.32 -3.92 -5.82
C SER A 24 -21.86 -3.33 -4.50
N ARG A 25 -21.05 -2.59 -3.73
CA ARG A 25 -21.57 -1.73 -2.63
C ARG A 25 -21.36 -0.27 -3.01
N PRO A 26 -22.42 0.58 -3.05
CA PRO A 26 -22.24 2.02 -3.16
C PRO A 26 -21.27 2.46 -2.07
N LEU A 27 -20.17 3.07 -2.47
CA LEU A 27 -19.28 3.77 -1.55
C LEU A 27 -20.14 4.84 -0.90
N GLU A 28 -20.48 4.69 0.38
CA GLU A 28 -20.78 5.90 1.14
C GLU A 28 -19.54 6.79 0.99
N PRO A 29 -19.70 8.08 0.68
CA PRO A 29 -18.57 8.98 0.52
C PRO A 29 -17.85 9.06 1.86
N GLU A 30 -16.82 8.22 2.01
CA GLU A 30 -15.90 8.28 3.13
C GLU A 30 -15.39 9.72 3.24
N PRO A 31 -15.50 10.36 4.42
CA PRO A 31 -15.13 11.75 4.57
C PRO A 31 -13.69 11.92 4.12
N ASN A 32 -13.50 12.77 3.10
CA ASN A 32 -12.24 13.17 2.49
C ASN A 32 -11.11 13.07 3.54
N ARG A 33 -10.19 12.11 3.39
CA ARG A 33 -9.19 11.77 4.43
C ARG A 33 -8.22 12.95 4.61
N LYS A 34 -8.63 13.92 5.43
CA LYS A 34 -7.96 15.20 5.60
C LYS A 34 -6.60 15.01 6.31
N LYS A 35 -5.65 15.90 6.02
CA LYS A 35 -4.31 15.93 6.66
C LYS A 35 -4.46 16.01 8.18
N VAL A 36 -4.10 14.97 8.94
CA VAL A 36 -4.28 14.96 10.40
C VAL A 36 -3.02 15.44 11.13
N CYS A 37 -3.17 16.30 12.16
CA CYS A 37 -2.05 16.79 12.96
C CYS A 37 -1.36 15.64 13.71
N TYR A 38 -0.03 15.54 13.58
CA TYR A 38 0.77 14.46 14.14
C TYR A 38 0.80 14.46 15.66
N SER A 39 0.83 15.63 16.27
CA SER A 39 0.86 15.74 17.72
C SER A 39 -0.50 15.54 18.39
N CYS A 40 -1.59 16.10 17.83
CA CYS A 40 -2.87 16.20 18.55
C CYS A 40 -4.06 15.49 17.87
N GLY A 41 -3.88 14.90 16.68
CA GLY A 41 -4.96 14.18 15.99
C GLY A 41 -6.06 15.07 15.41
N ARG A 42 -5.97 16.39 15.53
CA ARG A 42 -6.93 17.34 14.96
C ARG A 42 -7.00 17.19 13.44
N LEU A 43 -8.20 17.32 12.87
CA LEU A 43 -8.43 17.43 11.43
C LEU A 43 -8.43 18.91 11.00
N PRO A 44 -8.02 19.25 9.77
CA PRO A 44 -8.12 20.61 9.30
C PRO A 44 -9.58 20.99 9.06
N GLU A 45 -9.93 22.21 9.48
CA GLU A 45 -11.16 22.88 9.05
C GLU A 45 -11.13 23.13 7.54
N GLU A 46 -12.27 23.42 6.90
CA GLU A 46 -12.45 23.41 5.42
C GLU A 46 -11.46 24.29 4.63
N LYS A 47 -10.73 25.19 5.27
CA LYS A 47 -9.71 26.05 4.66
C LYS A 47 -8.38 26.07 5.40
N GLN A 48 -8.21 25.23 6.42
CA GLN A 48 -7.00 25.20 7.22
C GLN A 48 -5.96 24.29 6.58
N GLU A 49 -4.78 24.84 6.27
CA GLU A 49 -3.64 24.03 5.88
C GLU A 49 -2.76 23.72 7.08
N PHE A 50 -2.44 22.44 7.27
CA PHE A 50 -1.44 22.03 8.25
C PHE A 50 -0.05 22.12 7.66
N SER A 51 0.89 22.62 8.47
CA SER A 51 2.31 22.66 8.11
C SER A 51 2.91 21.26 8.14
N LYS A 52 3.69 20.89 7.13
CA LYS A 52 4.47 19.65 7.16
C LYS A 52 5.80 19.85 7.91
N CYS A 53 6.35 18.79 8.50
CA CYS A 53 7.72 18.81 9.00
C CYS A 53 8.69 19.22 7.86
N ALA A 54 9.49 20.26 8.08
CA ALA A 54 10.39 20.79 7.06
C ALA A 54 11.48 19.78 6.64
N ARG A 55 11.94 18.94 7.59
CA ARG A 55 12.99 17.93 7.39
C ARG A 55 12.44 16.71 6.66
N CYS A 56 11.55 15.94 7.29
CA CYS A 56 11.10 14.67 6.72
C CYS A 56 9.95 14.77 5.71
N ARG A 57 9.15 15.86 5.78
CA ARG A 57 7.95 16.10 4.95
C ARG A 57 6.85 15.02 5.05
N GLY A 58 7.03 14.01 5.92
CA GLY A 58 6.12 12.87 6.06
C GLY A 58 5.01 13.05 7.11
N VAL A 59 5.07 14.09 7.93
CA VAL A 59 4.07 14.36 8.98
C VAL A 59 3.57 15.80 8.91
N PHE A 60 2.33 16.03 9.32
CA PHE A 60 1.66 17.34 9.32
C PHE A 60 1.37 17.80 10.75
N TYR A 61 1.42 19.09 11.02
CA TYR A 61 1.08 19.71 12.31
C TYR A 61 0.13 20.88 12.09
N CYS A 62 -0.88 21.00 12.95
CA CYS A 62 -1.81 22.13 12.90
C CYS A 62 -1.19 23.44 13.40
N SER A 63 -0.07 23.37 14.15
CA SER A 63 0.62 24.54 14.69
C SER A 63 2.08 24.22 15.02
N ARG A 64 2.89 25.26 15.25
CA ARG A 64 4.30 25.12 15.67
C ARG A 64 4.42 24.50 17.07
N GLU A 65 3.46 24.75 17.95
CA GLU A 65 3.41 24.18 19.30
C GLU A 65 3.24 22.67 19.24
N CYS A 66 2.36 22.17 18.35
CA CYS A 66 2.22 20.74 18.09
C CYS A 66 3.51 20.12 17.58
N GLN A 67 4.23 20.78 16.66
CA GLN A 67 5.51 20.30 16.19
C GLN A 67 6.56 20.25 17.32
N LYS A 68 6.64 21.29 18.16
CA LYS A 68 7.58 21.33 19.31
C LYS A 68 7.27 20.24 20.34
N LYS A 69 5.99 20.01 20.66
CA LYS A 69 5.54 18.98 21.60
C LYS A 69 5.95 17.58 21.13
N ASP A 70 5.81 17.31 19.84
CA ASP A 70 6.13 16.02 19.23
C ASP A 70 7.65 15.81 18.99
N TRP A 71 8.44 16.88 19.02
CA TRP A 71 9.84 16.84 18.55
C TRP A 71 10.72 15.84 19.29
N ALA A 72 10.54 15.66 20.60
CA ALA A 72 11.36 14.75 21.40
C ALA A 72 11.30 13.30 20.90
N ASP A 73 10.12 12.87 20.43
CA ASP A 73 9.90 11.55 19.86
C ASP A 73 10.13 11.56 18.35
N HIS A 74 9.60 12.57 17.65
CA HIS A 74 9.74 12.67 16.20
C HIS A 74 11.19 12.66 15.73
N LYS A 75 12.08 13.38 16.41
CA LYS A 75 13.49 13.50 16.03
C LYS A 75 14.22 12.15 15.94
N LYS A 76 13.74 11.13 16.67
CA LYS A 76 14.33 9.78 16.68
C LYS A 76 14.19 9.07 15.32
N PHE A 77 13.21 9.48 14.52
CA PHE A 77 12.89 8.91 13.22
C PHE A 77 12.72 9.98 12.12
N CYS A 78 13.07 11.24 12.41
CA CYS A 78 12.95 12.35 11.48
C CYS A 78 14.22 12.47 10.66
N GLU A 79 14.18 11.96 9.43
CA GLU A 79 15.30 12.02 8.50
C GLU A 79 14.90 12.79 7.24
N GLU A 80 15.87 13.46 6.62
CA GLU A 80 15.66 14.08 5.32
C GLU A 80 15.57 12.96 4.28
N PRO A 81 14.45 12.84 3.56
CA PRO A 81 14.29 11.75 2.62
C PRO A 81 15.20 11.97 1.41
N ASP A 82 15.85 10.90 0.96
CA ASP A 82 16.42 10.88 -0.38
C ASP A 82 15.31 11.08 -1.46
N LYS A 83 15.74 11.19 -2.72
CA LYS A 83 14.81 11.48 -3.83
C LYS A 83 13.72 10.41 -3.96
N GLN A 84 14.06 9.15 -3.74
CA GLN A 84 13.17 8.00 -3.85
C GLN A 84 12.18 7.94 -2.68
N ARG A 85 12.66 8.08 -1.44
CA ARG A 85 11.82 8.12 -0.23
C ARG A 85 10.86 9.31 -0.26
N ALA A 86 11.31 10.48 -0.74
CA ALA A 86 10.44 11.64 -0.91
C ALA A 86 9.34 11.39 -1.94
N PHE A 87 9.67 10.66 -3.01
CA PHE A 87 8.70 10.22 -4.00
C PHE A 87 7.70 9.21 -3.43
N ILE A 88 8.15 8.22 -2.66
CA ILE A 88 7.28 7.25 -1.97
C ILE A 88 6.28 7.95 -1.05
N VAL A 89 6.72 8.92 -0.24
CA VAL A 89 5.82 9.71 0.61
C VAL A 89 4.77 10.44 -0.22
N LYS A 90 5.15 11.01 -1.37
CA LYS A 90 4.21 11.67 -2.29
C LYS A 90 3.22 10.66 -2.88
N CYS A 91 3.68 9.47 -3.25
CA CYS A 91 2.83 8.38 -3.75
C CYS A 91 1.83 7.93 -2.70
N ILE A 92 2.26 7.63 -1.47
CA ILE A 92 1.37 7.25 -0.36
C ILE A 92 0.29 8.32 -0.12
N GLY A 93 0.66 9.59 -0.20
CA GLY A 93 -0.31 10.69 -0.12
C GLY A 93 -1.38 10.66 -1.21
N ARG A 94 -1.04 10.24 -2.44
CA ARG A 94 -1.98 10.06 -3.55
C ARG A 94 -2.78 8.77 -3.42
N MET A 95 -2.16 7.69 -2.97
CA MET A 95 -2.82 6.42 -2.69
C MET A 95 -3.97 6.62 -1.71
N ASN A 96 -3.73 7.35 -0.62
CA ASN A 96 -4.73 7.62 0.41
C ASN A 96 -5.93 8.48 -0.06
N LEU A 97 -5.82 9.13 -1.23
CA LEU A 97 -6.91 9.90 -1.84
C LEU A 97 -7.67 9.09 -2.91
N ASN A 98 -7.20 7.89 -3.27
CA ASN A 98 -7.81 7.04 -4.27
C ASN A 98 -8.60 5.92 -3.57
N ALA A 99 -9.93 6.04 -3.56
CA ALA A 99 -10.81 5.11 -2.85
C ALA A 99 -10.69 3.68 -3.37
N ASP A 100 -10.62 3.50 -4.70
CA ASP A 100 -10.49 2.19 -5.34
C ASP A 100 -9.18 1.48 -4.94
N LEU A 101 -8.07 2.24 -4.91
CA LEU A 101 -6.78 1.72 -4.48
C LEU A 101 -6.79 1.35 -3.01
N MET A 102 -7.31 2.21 -2.14
CA MET A 102 -7.40 1.92 -0.71
C MET A 102 -8.31 0.72 -0.43
N ARG A 103 -9.39 0.56 -1.21
CA ARG A 103 -10.26 -0.61 -1.17
C ARG A 103 -9.53 -1.88 -1.58
N ALA A 104 -8.79 -1.85 -2.69
CA ALA A 104 -7.99 -2.98 -3.16
C ALA A 104 -6.90 -3.37 -2.15
N ILE A 105 -6.21 -2.40 -1.56
CA ILE A 105 -5.24 -2.64 -0.48
C ILE A 105 -5.91 -3.27 0.75
N GLY A 106 -7.08 -2.79 1.15
CA GLY A 106 -7.84 -3.38 2.26
C GLY A 106 -8.23 -4.84 2.01
N LEU A 107 -8.55 -5.19 0.76
CA LEU A 107 -8.83 -6.58 0.38
C LEU A 107 -7.59 -7.45 0.30
N ALA A 108 -6.48 -6.94 -0.24
CA ALA A 108 -5.20 -7.63 -0.22
C ALA A 108 -4.73 -7.88 1.22
N LEU A 109 -4.96 -6.92 2.12
CA LEU A 109 -4.70 -7.07 3.55
C LEU A 109 -5.60 -8.14 4.18
N GLY A 110 -6.90 -8.13 3.87
CA GLY A 110 -7.83 -9.16 4.34
C GLY A 110 -7.47 -10.55 3.82
N GLU A 111 -6.95 -10.65 2.60
CA GLU A 111 -6.47 -11.90 2.00
C GLU A 111 -5.24 -12.44 2.72
N GLU A 112 -4.28 -11.58 3.02
CA GLU A 112 -3.09 -11.96 3.78
C GLU A 112 -3.42 -12.37 5.22
N LEU A 113 -4.27 -11.61 5.90
CA LEU A 113 -4.62 -11.86 7.31
C LEU A 113 -5.76 -12.87 7.48
N LEU A 114 -6.36 -13.39 6.40
CA LEU A 114 -7.49 -14.31 6.48
C LEU A 114 -7.20 -15.50 7.42
N PRO A 115 -6.06 -16.22 7.32
CA PRO A 115 -5.79 -17.35 8.21
C PRO A 115 -5.77 -16.91 9.68
N ALA A 116 -5.05 -15.83 9.98
CA ALA A 116 -4.89 -15.31 11.34
C ALA A 116 -6.22 -14.83 11.93
N PHE A 117 -7.03 -14.11 11.14
CA PHE A 117 -8.37 -13.67 11.54
C PHE A 117 -9.29 -14.86 11.83
N THR A 118 -9.27 -15.90 10.99
CA THR A 118 -10.15 -17.06 11.18
C THR A 118 -9.76 -17.95 12.36
N ALA A 119 -8.47 -17.97 12.73
CA ALA A 119 -7.98 -18.71 13.88
C ALA A 119 -8.15 -17.93 15.20
N ALA A 120 -8.38 -16.63 15.14
CA ALA A 120 -8.48 -15.78 16.31
C ALA A 120 -9.78 -16.01 17.09
N SER A 121 -9.66 -16.19 18.41
CA SER A 121 -10.79 -16.11 19.33
C SER A 121 -11.18 -14.66 19.65
N ASP A 122 -10.26 -13.71 19.42
CA ASP A 122 -10.44 -12.29 19.70
C ASP A 122 -10.22 -11.44 18.44
N ASN A 123 -11.30 -10.88 17.91
CA ASN A 123 -11.26 -9.95 16.78
C ASN A 123 -10.82 -8.52 17.17
N ARG A 124 -10.60 -8.27 18.47
CA ARG A 124 -10.21 -6.98 19.05
C ARG A 124 -8.70 -6.80 19.15
N LYS A 125 -7.91 -7.86 18.95
CA LYS A 125 -6.44 -7.79 18.89
C LYS A 125 -6.00 -6.68 17.92
N MET A 126 -4.92 -5.98 18.24
CA MET A 126 -4.28 -5.05 17.31
C MET A 126 -3.47 -5.83 16.28
N TRP A 127 -4.08 -6.06 15.12
CA TRP A 127 -3.43 -6.73 13.98
C TRP A 127 -2.47 -5.77 13.29
N VAL A 128 -1.32 -6.26 12.85
CA VAL A 128 -0.29 -5.45 12.20
C VAL A 128 0.22 -6.17 10.97
N ALA A 129 0.26 -5.46 9.84
CA ALA A 129 0.80 -5.96 8.59
C ALA A 129 1.79 -4.96 7.99
N CYS A 130 2.68 -5.43 7.12
CA CYS A 130 3.62 -4.59 6.39
C CYS A 130 3.40 -4.71 4.88
N ALA A 131 3.05 -3.59 4.23
CA ALA A 131 2.99 -3.41 2.79
C ALA A 131 4.35 -2.95 2.26
N ASN A 132 5.02 -3.78 1.46
CA ASN A 132 6.33 -3.48 0.91
C ASN A 132 6.20 -2.74 -0.43
N LEU A 133 6.62 -1.46 -0.44
CA LEU A 133 6.69 -0.65 -1.63
C LEU A 133 8.07 -0.74 -2.27
N TYR A 134 8.07 -0.70 -3.60
CA TYR A 134 9.27 -0.82 -4.41
C TYR A 134 9.19 0.07 -5.65
N ILE A 135 10.30 0.65 -6.09
CA ILE A 135 10.33 1.44 -7.33
C ILE A 135 10.91 0.57 -8.45
N SER A 136 10.08 0.23 -9.43
CA SER A 136 10.44 -0.64 -10.55
C SER A 136 10.33 0.10 -11.88
N PRO A 137 11.16 -0.22 -12.90
CA PRO A 137 10.87 0.14 -14.27
C PRO A 137 9.60 -0.57 -14.75
N ASP A 138 9.14 -0.20 -15.95
CA ASP A 138 8.05 -0.90 -16.63
C ASP A 138 8.46 -2.33 -17.00
N GLU A 139 7.64 -3.34 -16.70
CA GLU A 139 8.00 -4.76 -16.84
C GLU A 139 8.28 -5.17 -18.28
N GLU A 140 7.53 -4.59 -19.22
CA GLU A 140 7.72 -4.83 -20.66
C GLU A 140 8.86 -3.97 -21.24
N GLY A 141 9.34 -3.00 -20.46
CA GLY A 141 10.32 -2.01 -20.88
C GLY A 141 11.75 -2.54 -20.95
N GLU A 142 12.56 -1.89 -21.78
CA GLU A 142 13.98 -2.25 -21.98
C GLU A 142 14.78 -2.20 -20.68
N ASP A 143 14.58 -1.17 -19.85
CA ASP A 143 15.31 -1.03 -18.59
C ASP A 143 15.03 -2.18 -17.60
N PHE A 144 13.81 -2.75 -17.63
CA PHE A 144 13.49 -3.92 -16.82
C PHE A 144 14.25 -5.15 -17.31
N LYS A 145 14.22 -5.42 -18.63
CA LYS A 145 14.96 -6.53 -19.24
C LYS A 145 16.46 -6.48 -18.96
N LEU A 146 17.05 -5.28 -18.99
CA LEU A 146 18.46 -5.08 -18.65
C LEU A 146 18.74 -5.38 -17.17
N LEU A 147 17.88 -4.90 -16.25
CA LEU A 147 18.04 -5.14 -14.82
C LEU A 147 17.74 -6.58 -14.41
N THR A 148 16.93 -7.33 -15.15
CA THR A 148 16.63 -8.74 -14.83
C THR A 148 17.58 -9.73 -15.50
N SER A 149 18.30 -9.34 -16.56
CA SER A 149 19.28 -10.18 -17.25
C SER A 149 20.52 -10.49 -16.38
N PRO A 150 20.86 -11.77 -16.14
CA PRO A 150 22.07 -12.15 -15.41
C PRO A 150 23.35 -11.89 -16.23
N ASP A 151 23.25 -11.84 -17.56
CA ASP A 151 24.40 -11.73 -18.47
C ASP A 151 24.99 -10.31 -18.52
N ILE A 152 24.23 -9.32 -18.07
CA ILE A 152 24.64 -7.92 -18.07
C ILE A 152 25.18 -7.54 -16.70
N PRO A 153 26.44 -7.13 -16.55
CA PRO A 153 27.00 -6.75 -15.25
C PRO A 153 26.21 -5.61 -14.59
N LEU A 154 25.69 -5.83 -13.38
CA LEU A 154 24.89 -4.83 -12.65
C LEU A 154 25.63 -3.50 -12.48
N LYS A 155 26.96 -3.55 -12.27
CA LYS A 155 27.81 -2.35 -12.13
C LYS A 155 27.67 -1.40 -13.33
N ALA A 156 27.52 -1.92 -14.54
CA ALA A 156 27.34 -1.09 -15.74
C ALA A 156 25.96 -0.40 -15.80
N LEU A 157 25.00 -0.86 -14.99
CA LEU A 157 23.63 -0.35 -14.96
C LEU A 157 23.37 0.62 -13.80
N LEU A 158 24.26 0.69 -12.80
CA LEU A 158 24.08 1.56 -11.63
C LEU A 158 24.02 3.04 -12.00
N ASP A 159 24.88 3.49 -12.93
CA ASP A 159 24.91 4.88 -13.38
C ASP A 159 23.92 5.19 -14.51
N LYS A 160 23.36 4.16 -15.17
CA LYS A 160 22.40 4.34 -16.26
C LYS A 160 21.12 5.02 -15.73
N PRO A 161 20.69 6.19 -16.24
CA PRO A 161 19.42 6.78 -15.83
C PRO A 161 18.24 5.87 -16.18
N MET A 162 17.40 5.55 -15.21
CA MET A 162 16.21 4.72 -15.38
C MET A 162 15.04 5.36 -14.64
N GLN A 163 13.84 5.32 -15.25
CA GLN A 163 12.61 5.81 -14.64
C GLN A 163 11.77 4.65 -14.12
N GLY A 164 11.18 4.84 -12.95
CA GLY A 164 10.37 3.83 -12.29
C GLY A 164 9.06 4.36 -11.74
N ARG A 165 8.20 3.41 -11.42
CA ARG A 165 6.91 3.59 -10.76
C ARG A 165 6.89 2.78 -9.48
N VAL A 166 6.07 3.21 -8.53
CA VAL A 166 5.87 2.46 -7.29
C VAL A 166 5.06 1.21 -7.58
N LYS A 167 5.47 0.09 -6.99
CA LYS A 167 4.74 -1.17 -6.93
C LYS A 167 4.56 -1.57 -5.47
N LEU A 168 3.45 -2.25 -5.20
CA LEU A 168 3.20 -2.96 -3.96
C LEU A 168 3.59 -4.43 -4.16
N VAL A 169 4.72 -4.83 -3.62
CA VAL A 169 5.30 -6.18 -3.87
C VAL A 169 4.58 -7.25 -3.06
N GLY A 170 4.07 -6.90 -1.89
CA GLY A 170 3.34 -7.81 -1.02
C GLY A 170 2.88 -7.13 0.25
N ILE A 171 1.99 -7.81 0.96
CA ILE A 171 1.55 -7.48 2.30
C ILE A 171 1.87 -8.72 3.14
N ASN A 172 2.51 -8.53 4.28
CA ASN A 172 2.89 -9.63 5.17
C ASN A 172 2.29 -9.41 6.55
N ASP A 173 1.74 -10.46 7.16
CA ASP A 173 1.38 -10.43 8.57
C ASP A 173 2.64 -10.27 9.43
N VAL A 174 2.65 -9.25 10.29
CA VAL A 174 3.73 -8.96 11.22
C VAL A 174 3.19 -8.73 12.63
N THR A 175 1.97 -9.20 12.92
CA THR A 175 1.24 -8.95 14.17
C THR A 175 2.05 -9.37 15.40
N ASP A 176 2.75 -10.50 15.31
CA ASP A 176 3.54 -11.04 16.43
C ASP A 176 5.02 -10.64 16.36
N MET A 177 5.42 -9.85 15.34
CA MET A 177 6.70 -9.18 15.35
C MET A 177 6.56 -7.93 16.23
N ASN A 178 7.42 -7.78 17.24
CA ASN A 178 7.41 -6.66 18.19
C ASN A 178 7.83 -5.33 17.54
N ILE A 179 7.08 -4.89 16.52
CA ILE A 179 7.33 -3.67 15.76
C ILE A 179 6.97 -2.48 16.65
N PRO A 180 7.87 -1.50 16.81
CA PRO A 180 7.57 -0.29 17.57
C PRO A 180 6.41 0.49 16.95
N ILE A 181 5.28 0.53 17.65
CA ILE A 181 4.10 1.32 17.29
C ILE A 181 3.97 2.46 18.29
N GLY A 182 4.16 3.69 17.79
CA GLY A 182 4.04 4.91 18.62
C GLY A 182 2.60 5.18 19.06
N ASP A 183 2.45 5.85 20.21
CA ASP A 183 1.17 6.09 20.88
C ASP A 183 0.11 6.70 19.97
N ARG A 184 0.50 7.63 19.10
CA ARG A 184 -0.43 8.25 18.14
C ARG A 184 -1.06 7.23 17.19
N ILE A 185 -0.29 6.27 16.71
CA ILE A 185 -0.80 5.22 15.80
C ILE A 185 -1.76 4.31 16.57
N ARG A 186 -1.48 4.03 17.85
CA ARG A 186 -2.40 3.32 18.74
C ARG A 186 -3.71 4.07 18.94
N VAL A 187 -3.65 5.40 19.13
CA VAL A 187 -4.84 6.25 19.22
C VAL A 187 -5.64 6.24 17.91
N LEU A 188 -4.99 6.29 16.75
CA LEU A 188 -5.69 6.20 15.45
C LEU A 188 -6.37 4.85 15.25
N TRP A 189 -5.69 3.77 15.64
CA TRP A 189 -6.26 2.42 15.63
C TRP A 189 -7.48 2.33 16.56
N GLN A 190 -7.34 2.82 17.80
CA GLN A 190 -8.43 2.80 18.79
C GLN A 190 -9.62 3.65 18.32
N LYS A 191 -9.36 4.82 17.75
CA LYS A 191 -10.43 5.67 17.20
C LYS A 191 -11.21 4.95 16.10
N LEU A 192 -10.51 4.33 15.13
CA LEU A 192 -11.18 3.57 14.08
C LEU A 192 -11.97 2.40 14.67
N ARG A 193 -11.42 1.72 15.69
CA ARG A 193 -12.11 0.64 16.41
C ARG A 193 -13.41 1.14 17.06
N ASP A 194 -13.36 2.26 17.77
CA ASP A 194 -14.52 2.85 18.43
C ASP A 194 -15.57 3.35 17.42
N ASP A 195 -15.13 3.90 16.29
CA ASP A 195 -16.00 4.30 15.17
C ASP A 195 -16.73 3.07 14.60
N MET A 196 -16.01 1.97 14.38
CA MET A 196 -16.60 0.70 13.92
C MET A 196 -17.60 0.13 14.92
N ASP A 197 -17.32 0.22 16.22
CA ASP A 197 -18.22 -0.25 17.27
C ASP A 197 -19.53 0.55 17.29
N ARG A 198 -19.44 1.88 17.18
CA ARG A 198 -20.60 2.78 17.07
C ARG A 198 -21.45 2.49 15.84
N SER A 199 -20.82 2.07 14.74
CA SER A 199 -21.48 1.71 13.49
C SER A 199 -22.01 0.28 13.44
N GLY A 200 -21.99 -0.46 14.56
CA GLY A 200 -22.54 -1.82 14.64
C GLY A 200 -21.62 -2.93 14.13
N TYR A 201 -20.33 -2.64 13.92
CA TYR A 201 -19.35 -3.59 13.41
C TYR A 201 -18.41 -4.17 14.48
N ARG A 202 -18.83 -4.10 15.75
CA ARG A 202 -18.03 -4.51 16.90
C ARG A 202 -17.53 -5.95 16.79
N ASP A 203 -18.44 -6.87 16.44
CA ASP A 203 -18.18 -8.31 16.41
C ASP A 203 -17.98 -8.85 14.98
N THR A 204 -18.19 -8.01 13.96
CA THR A 204 -18.22 -8.40 12.55
C THR A 204 -17.11 -7.79 11.70
N ALA A 205 -16.18 -7.03 12.31
CA ALA A 205 -15.03 -6.46 11.63
C ALA A 205 -13.74 -6.56 12.44
N TYR A 206 -12.64 -6.67 11.72
CA TYR A 206 -11.27 -6.58 12.23
C TYR A 206 -10.73 -5.17 11.96
N VAL A 207 -9.83 -4.71 12.82
CA VAL A 207 -9.06 -3.47 12.58
C VAL A 207 -7.57 -3.79 12.59
N ALA A 208 -6.92 -3.55 11.46
CA ALA A 208 -5.51 -3.83 11.26
C ALA A 208 -4.71 -2.55 10.97
N LEU A 209 -3.50 -2.46 11.50
CA LEU A 209 -2.52 -1.44 11.16
C LEU A 209 -1.67 -1.93 10.00
N LEU A 210 -1.70 -1.22 8.87
CA LEU A 210 -0.82 -1.47 7.74
C LEU A 210 0.34 -0.47 7.75
N GLN A 211 1.56 -0.98 7.91
CA GLN A 211 2.79 -0.22 7.72
C GLN A 211 3.17 -0.24 6.25
N PHE A 212 3.31 0.92 5.61
CA PHE A 212 3.95 1.03 4.29
C PHE A 212 5.46 1.14 4.50
N GLY A 213 6.20 0.18 3.97
CA GLY A 213 7.66 0.11 4.00
C GLY A 213 8.28 0.46 2.66
N TYR A 214 9.46 1.07 2.68
CA TYR A 214 10.33 1.26 1.52
C TYR A 214 11.79 1.17 1.98
N ASN A 215 12.63 0.43 1.24
CA ASN A 215 14.04 0.22 1.55
C ASN A 215 14.26 -0.19 3.03
N LYS A 216 13.62 -1.30 3.42
CA LYS A 216 13.70 -1.91 4.78
C LYS A 216 13.29 -0.98 5.94
N SER A 217 12.67 0.15 5.63
CA SER A 217 12.31 1.16 6.61
C SER A 217 10.82 1.47 6.53
N GLY A 218 10.16 1.48 7.69
CA GLY A 218 8.79 1.97 7.79
C GLY A 218 8.70 3.43 7.33
N VAL A 219 7.69 3.74 6.53
CA VAL A 219 7.42 5.10 6.03
C VAL A 219 6.18 5.67 6.70
N PHE A 220 5.10 4.89 6.76
CA PHE A 220 3.81 5.38 7.25
C PHE A 220 2.93 4.23 7.77
N PHE A 221 2.08 4.51 8.76
CA PHE A 221 1.08 3.56 9.25
C PHE A 221 -0.32 4.05 8.90
N MET A 222 -1.21 3.13 8.50
CA MET A 222 -2.62 3.39 8.29
C MET A 222 -3.49 2.31 8.93
N PRO A 223 -4.54 2.67 9.69
CA PRO A 223 -5.53 1.71 10.14
C PRO A 223 -6.51 1.38 8.99
N PHE A 224 -6.87 0.10 8.88
CA PHE A 224 -7.84 -0.43 7.94
C PHE A 224 -8.90 -1.24 8.69
N SER A 225 -10.16 -1.07 8.30
CA SER A 225 -11.25 -1.97 8.66
C SER A 225 -11.34 -3.11 7.65
N VAL A 226 -11.43 -4.35 8.12
CA VAL A 226 -11.67 -5.53 7.29
C VAL A 226 -12.96 -6.20 7.76
N TYR A 227 -13.95 -6.28 6.86
CA TYR A 227 -15.30 -6.74 7.18
C TYR A 227 -15.45 -8.25 7.00
N ALA A 228 -16.29 -8.90 7.81
CA ALA A 228 -16.59 -10.33 7.68
C ALA A 228 -17.08 -10.71 6.27
N ASP A 229 -17.90 -9.88 5.64
CA ASP A 229 -18.39 -10.11 4.27
C ASP A 229 -17.26 -10.11 3.23
N ASP A 230 -16.25 -9.27 3.43
CA ASP A 230 -15.06 -9.27 2.58
C ASP A 230 -14.26 -10.55 2.75
N LEU A 231 -14.06 -11.00 4.00
CA LEU A 231 -13.38 -12.25 4.29
C LEU A 231 -14.14 -13.45 3.73
N ALA A 232 -15.48 -13.44 3.77
CA ALA A 232 -16.30 -14.48 3.17
C ALA A 232 -16.13 -14.53 1.64
N ARG A 233 -16.08 -13.37 0.98
CA ARG A 233 -15.80 -13.29 -0.46
C ARG A 233 -14.41 -13.78 -0.80
N ILE A 234 -13.39 -13.28 -0.10
CA ILE A 234 -11.98 -13.71 -0.28
C ILE A 234 -11.87 -15.23 -0.14
N ARG A 235 -12.50 -15.81 0.88
CA ARG A 235 -12.50 -17.27 1.10
C ARG A 235 -13.11 -18.01 -0.08
N LYS A 236 -14.24 -17.53 -0.62
CA LYS A 236 -14.89 -18.13 -1.79
C LYS A 236 -13.98 -18.06 -3.01
N ASP A 237 -13.33 -16.92 -3.25
CA ASP A 237 -12.41 -16.73 -4.37
C ASP A 237 -11.19 -17.67 -4.26
N GLN A 238 -10.62 -17.81 -3.07
CA GLN A 238 -9.53 -18.76 -2.81
C GLN A 238 -9.95 -20.22 -3.04
N GLU A 239 -11.18 -20.59 -2.70
CA GLU A 239 -11.69 -21.94 -2.94
C GLU A 239 -11.85 -22.24 -4.43
N ILE A 240 -12.34 -21.27 -5.21
CA ILE A 240 -12.42 -21.37 -6.67
C ILE A 240 -11.02 -21.46 -7.28
N GLY A 241 -10.07 -20.62 -6.83
CA GLY A 241 -8.67 -20.66 -7.28
C GLY A 241 -8.03 -22.03 -7.04
N LYS A 242 -8.24 -22.63 -5.87
CA LYS A 242 -7.78 -24.01 -5.57
C LYS A 242 -8.37 -25.05 -6.52
N GLN A 243 -9.66 -24.96 -6.83
CA GLN A 243 -10.31 -25.87 -7.78
C GLN A 243 -9.72 -25.78 -9.19
N ASN A 244 -9.23 -24.59 -9.56
CA ASN A 244 -8.60 -24.32 -10.86
C ASN A 244 -7.07 -24.50 -10.85
N ASN A 245 -6.49 -25.01 -9.74
CA ASN A 245 -5.05 -25.13 -9.52
C ASN A 245 -4.28 -23.79 -9.61
N ASP A 246 -4.97 -22.67 -9.36
CA ASP A 246 -4.44 -21.31 -9.34
C ASP A 246 -4.31 -20.81 -7.89
N THR A 247 -3.44 -21.46 -7.12
CA THR A 247 -3.29 -21.18 -5.67
C THR A 247 -2.32 -20.05 -5.36
N THR A 248 -1.58 -19.57 -6.36
CA THR A 248 -0.52 -18.57 -6.19
C THR A 248 -0.96 -17.15 -6.57
N PHE A 249 -2.06 -17.01 -7.31
CA PHE A 249 -2.55 -15.71 -7.73
C PHE A 249 -3.13 -14.92 -6.56
N LYS A 250 -2.68 -13.67 -6.40
CA LYS A 250 -3.13 -12.71 -5.39
C LYS A 250 -3.95 -11.61 -6.07
N PRO A 251 -5.25 -11.85 -6.36
CA PRO A 251 -6.07 -10.99 -7.21
C PRO A 251 -6.16 -9.55 -6.71
N PHE A 252 -6.29 -9.36 -5.39
CA PHE A 252 -6.44 -8.02 -4.81
C PHE A 252 -5.13 -7.23 -4.82
N LEU A 253 -3.98 -7.91 -4.66
CA LEU A 253 -2.67 -7.30 -4.81
C LEU A 253 -2.42 -6.87 -6.27
N PHE A 254 -2.84 -7.69 -7.23
CA PHE A 254 -2.79 -7.36 -8.66
C PHE A 254 -3.62 -6.10 -8.96
N ILE A 255 -4.88 -6.05 -8.48
CA ILE A 255 -5.76 -4.88 -8.67
C ILE A 255 -5.17 -3.64 -8.02
N ALA A 256 -4.64 -3.76 -6.80
CA ALA A 256 -3.97 -2.66 -6.13
C ALA A 256 -2.80 -2.12 -6.98
N ASN A 257 -1.97 -2.98 -7.56
CA ASN A 257 -0.89 -2.55 -8.45
C ASN A 257 -1.39 -1.94 -9.75
N ARG A 258 -2.48 -2.45 -10.33
CA ARG A 258 -3.10 -1.87 -11.54
C ARG A 258 -3.55 -0.42 -11.30
N VAL A 259 -4.26 -0.16 -10.20
CA VAL A 259 -4.71 1.20 -9.84
C VAL A 259 -3.54 2.07 -9.39
N LEU A 260 -2.56 1.51 -8.67
CA LEU A 260 -1.34 2.22 -8.30
C LEU A 260 -0.55 2.70 -9.52
N GLY A 261 -0.46 1.87 -10.56
CA GLY A 261 0.22 2.18 -11.82
C GLY A 261 -0.41 3.29 -12.64
N SER A 262 -1.70 3.59 -12.41
CA SER A 262 -2.45 4.68 -13.06
C SER A 262 -2.50 5.97 -12.24
N LEU A 263 -1.83 6.04 -11.07
CA LEU A 263 -1.80 7.27 -10.29
C LEU A 263 -1.08 8.41 -11.02
N GLU A 264 -1.65 9.60 -10.87
CA GLU A 264 -1.14 10.84 -11.45
C GLU A 264 -0.70 11.86 -10.38
N ASP A 265 0.21 12.74 -10.77
CA ASP A 265 0.61 13.88 -9.96
C ASP A 265 -0.43 15.02 -10.01
N SER A 266 -0.16 16.12 -9.29
CA SER A 266 -1.07 17.28 -9.26
C SER A 266 -1.30 17.95 -10.61
N LYS A 267 -0.52 17.60 -11.63
CA LYS A 267 -0.60 18.14 -12.99
C LYS A 267 -1.17 17.11 -13.98
N GLY A 268 -1.72 16.00 -13.50
CA GLY A 268 -2.28 14.93 -14.36
C GLY A 268 -1.21 14.10 -15.08
N ARG A 269 0.04 14.07 -14.58
CA ARG A 269 1.12 13.32 -15.21
C ARG A 269 1.37 12.01 -14.45
N PRO A 270 1.74 10.92 -15.14
CA PRO A 270 2.08 9.65 -14.48
C PRO A 270 3.12 9.85 -13.38
N MET A 271 2.88 9.23 -12.22
CA MET A 271 3.83 9.30 -11.11
C MET A 271 5.10 8.49 -11.42
N ARG A 272 6.20 9.18 -11.73
CA ARG A 272 7.51 8.58 -12.01
C ARG A 272 8.63 9.19 -11.16
N CYS A 273 9.65 8.39 -10.88
CA CYS A 273 10.88 8.79 -10.20
C CYS A 273 12.08 8.07 -10.80
N ALA A 274 13.26 8.70 -10.71
CA ALA A 274 14.50 8.03 -11.05
C ALA A 274 14.77 6.87 -10.08
N LEU A 275 15.11 5.69 -10.59
CA LEU A 275 15.50 4.56 -9.76
C LEU A 275 16.76 4.90 -8.95
N GLY A 276 16.76 4.52 -7.67
CA GLY A 276 17.97 4.52 -6.87
C GLY A 276 18.82 3.28 -7.13
N GLU A 277 20.08 3.31 -6.72
CA GLU A 277 20.96 2.13 -6.76
C GLU A 277 20.35 0.95 -5.98
N HIS A 278 19.77 1.22 -4.81
CA HIS A 278 19.10 0.22 -4.00
C HIS A 278 17.95 -0.47 -4.75
N ASP A 279 17.14 0.30 -5.47
CA ASP A 279 16.06 -0.27 -6.27
C ASP A 279 16.64 -1.21 -7.33
N LYS A 280 17.63 -0.75 -8.11
CA LYS A 280 18.26 -1.56 -9.17
C LYS A 280 18.86 -2.86 -8.65
N ILE A 281 19.57 -2.80 -7.51
CA ILE A 281 20.17 -3.96 -6.85
C ILE A 281 19.09 -4.97 -6.46
N LEU A 282 18.04 -4.50 -5.78
CA LEU A 282 16.96 -5.38 -5.36
C LEU A 282 16.24 -6.05 -6.54
N LEU A 283 16.01 -5.35 -7.66
CA LEU A 283 15.38 -5.98 -8.84
C LEU A 283 16.24 -7.13 -9.36
N ARG A 284 17.55 -6.89 -9.45
CA ARG A 284 18.51 -7.88 -9.93
C ARG A 284 18.54 -9.10 -9.03
N GLU A 285 18.67 -8.88 -7.72
CA GLU A 285 18.70 -9.97 -6.73
C GLU A 285 17.40 -10.79 -6.76
N TRP A 286 16.26 -10.11 -6.82
CA TRP A 286 14.97 -10.77 -6.91
C TRP A 286 14.79 -11.58 -8.20
N SER A 287 15.24 -11.05 -9.34
CA SER A 287 15.24 -11.77 -10.63
C SER A 287 16.05 -13.07 -10.56
N ILE A 288 17.27 -13.00 -10.03
CA ILE A 288 18.16 -14.17 -9.90
C ILE A 288 17.54 -15.22 -8.98
N ASN A 289 16.96 -14.79 -7.86
CA ASN A 289 16.34 -15.71 -6.91
C ASN A 289 15.07 -16.37 -7.47
N ARG A 290 14.30 -15.68 -8.32
CA ARG A 290 13.15 -16.28 -9.03
C ARG A 290 13.54 -17.35 -10.06
N VAL A 291 14.69 -17.22 -10.70
CA VAL A 291 15.19 -18.22 -11.68
C VAL A 291 15.70 -19.49 -11.00
N ARG A 292 15.97 -19.44 -9.68
CA ARG A 292 16.51 -20.57 -8.90
C ARG A 292 15.44 -21.40 -8.17
N VAL A 293 14.16 -21.03 -8.27
CA VAL A 293 13.00 -21.76 -7.75
C VAL A 293 12.36 -22.55 -8.89
#